data_AF-A0A6A2XY64-F1
#
_entry.id   AF-A0A6A2XY64-F1
#
_cell.length_a   1.000
_cell.length_b   1.000
_cell.length_c   1.000
_cell.angle_alpha   90.00
_cell.angle_beta   90.00
_cell.angle_gamma   90.00
#
_symmetry.space_group_name_H-M   'P 1'
#
loop_
_entity.id
_entity.type
_entity.pdbx_description
1 polymer ?
#
loop_
_entity_poly.entity_id
_entity_poly.type
_entity_poly.pdbx_seq_one_letter_code
_entity_poly.pdbx_strand_id
1 'polypeptide(L)'
;MVSVLPGFIDVIIGIQRGETKSFPLVFPESWQQENLRGVHTQFTVECKELFYRDLLELNDSIADKLLPGCTDLKQVKESLLQRCREVEQTARDQATNNAILDQLWKMVEIDIPQSLFEEQGRQLYGAKLLEIQAKMKLNEQQLALLSSPKVVNEFLENQKENITKLIKQNLAVGDIFKRENLQFSSEELVK
;
A
#
# COMPACT_ATOMS: atom_id res chain seq x y z
N MET A 1 6.00 -0.36 -14.89
CA MET A 1 7.42 -0.16 -15.23
C MET A 1 7.99 -1.54 -15.47
N VAL A 2 8.49 -1.84 -16.67
CA VAL A 2 9.06 -3.17 -16.96
C VAL A 2 10.30 -3.35 -16.07
N SER A 3 10.35 -4.42 -15.29
CA SER A 3 11.51 -4.73 -14.47
C SER A 3 12.68 -5.09 -15.38
N VAL A 4 13.65 -4.20 -15.51
CA VAL A 4 14.87 -4.44 -16.28
C VAL A 4 15.84 -5.22 -15.39
N LEU A 5 16.52 -6.21 -15.96
CA LEU A 5 17.49 -7.04 -15.26
C LEU A 5 18.55 -6.17 -14.54
N PRO A 6 18.84 -6.40 -13.24
CA PRO A 6 19.84 -5.62 -12.52
C PRO A 6 21.19 -5.61 -13.24
N GLY A 7 21.85 -4.46 -13.30
CA GLY A 7 23.10 -4.28 -14.02
C GLY A 7 22.97 -4.10 -15.53
N PHE A 8 21.82 -4.43 -16.14
CA PHE A 8 21.63 -4.32 -17.59
C PHE A 8 21.72 -2.86 -18.07
N ILE A 9 21.08 -1.93 -17.36
CA ILE A 9 21.12 -0.49 -17.70
C ILE A 9 22.56 0.03 -17.61
N ASP A 10 23.30 -0.34 -16.58
CA ASP A 10 24.67 0.14 -16.35
C ASP A 10 25.60 -0.22 -17.51
N VAL A 11 25.43 -1.39 -18.12
CA VAL A 11 26.25 -1.81 -19.27
C VAL A 11 25.88 -1.07 -20.55
N ILE A 12 24.64 -0.63 -20.74
CA ILE A 12 24.23 0.09 -21.95
C ILE A 12 24.38 1.62 -21.84
N ILE A 13 24.71 2.16 -20.67
CA ILE A 13 25.01 3.58 -20.51
C ILE A 13 26.14 3.97 -21.48
N GLY A 14 25.93 5.08 -22.19
CA GLY A 14 26.89 5.64 -23.14
C GLY A 14 26.83 5.08 -24.57
N ILE A 15 25.96 4.08 -24.84
CA ILE A 15 25.73 3.61 -26.22
C ILE A 15 25.16 4.75 -27.08
N GLN A 16 25.70 4.95 -28.28
CA GLN A 16 25.22 5.95 -29.22
C GLN A 16 24.17 5.37 -30.18
N ARG A 17 23.42 6.27 -30.84
CA ARG A 17 22.44 5.86 -31.85
C ARG A 17 23.12 5.08 -32.98
N GLY A 18 22.57 3.93 -33.31
CA GLY A 18 23.08 3.00 -34.33
C GLY A 18 24.15 2.05 -33.81
N GLU A 19 24.63 2.20 -32.59
CA GLU A 19 25.61 1.28 -32.02
C GLU A 19 24.94 0.00 -31.52
N THR A 20 25.68 -1.10 -31.67
CA THR A 20 25.33 -2.41 -31.11
C THR A 20 26.35 -2.78 -30.05
N LYS A 21 25.88 -3.19 -28.88
CA LYS A 21 26.71 -3.63 -27.77
C LYS A 21 26.27 -5.02 -27.31
N SER A 22 27.23 -5.93 -27.20
CA SER A 22 27.00 -7.27 -26.67
C SER A 22 27.71 -7.45 -25.33
N PHE A 23 27.02 -8.01 -24.34
CA PHE A 23 27.55 -8.23 -23.01
C PHE A 23 26.90 -9.42 -22.30
N PRO A 24 27.64 -10.15 -21.45
CA PRO A 24 27.09 -11.22 -20.65
C PRO A 24 26.42 -10.65 -19.40
N LEU A 25 25.30 -11.26 -18.99
CA LEU A 25 24.68 -10.98 -17.70
C LEU A 25 24.00 -12.23 -17.14
N VAL A 26 23.92 -12.30 -15.81
CA VAL A 26 23.35 -13.44 -15.09
C VAL A 26 22.06 -13.02 -14.43
N PHE A 27 21.02 -13.82 -14.59
CA PHE A 27 19.76 -13.62 -13.90
C PHE A 27 19.90 -13.92 -12.41
N PRO A 28 19.42 -13.03 -11.50
CA PRO A 28 19.42 -13.30 -10.07
C PRO A 28 18.65 -14.58 -9.72
N GLU A 29 19.04 -15.24 -8.64
CA GLU A 29 18.28 -16.37 -8.07
C GLU A 29 16.85 -15.97 -7.66
N SER A 30 16.65 -14.69 -7.34
CA SER A 30 15.34 -14.14 -6.96
C SER A 30 14.46 -13.73 -8.16
N TRP A 31 14.83 -14.11 -9.39
CA TRP A 31 14.07 -13.70 -10.58
C TRP A 31 12.66 -14.31 -10.61
N GLN A 32 11.69 -13.59 -11.18
CA GLN A 32 10.27 -14.01 -11.18
C GLN A 32 10.07 -15.31 -11.96
N GLN A 33 10.68 -15.43 -13.14
CA GLN A 33 10.62 -16.64 -13.96
C GLN A 33 11.65 -17.67 -13.48
N GLU A 34 11.17 -18.82 -12.98
CA GLU A 34 12.02 -19.85 -12.39
C GLU A 34 13.06 -20.42 -13.35
N ASN A 35 12.67 -20.58 -14.62
CA ASN A 35 13.52 -21.12 -15.68
C ASN A 35 14.68 -20.18 -16.08
N LEU A 36 14.66 -18.92 -15.63
CA LEU A 36 15.72 -17.96 -15.92
C LEU A 36 16.64 -17.74 -14.71
N ARG A 37 16.29 -18.18 -13.49
CA ARG A 37 17.11 -17.98 -12.28
C ARG A 37 18.51 -18.59 -12.45
N GLY A 38 19.55 -17.80 -12.16
CA GLY A 38 20.95 -18.23 -12.25
C GLY A 38 21.49 -18.43 -13.69
N VAL A 39 20.66 -18.22 -14.72
CA VAL A 39 21.05 -18.48 -16.10
C VAL A 39 22.02 -17.39 -16.59
N HIS A 40 23.17 -17.83 -17.11
CA HIS A 40 24.13 -16.98 -17.81
C HIS A 40 23.65 -16.74 -19.24
N THR A 41 23.43 -15.48 -19.61
CA THR A 41 22.92 -15.10 -20.93
C THR A 41 23.78 -14.03 -21.57
N GLN A 42 24.02 -14.15 -22.87
CA GLN A 42 24.63 -13.09 -23.68
C GLN A 42 23.51 -12.20 -24.26
N PHE A 43 23.56 -10.91 -23.97
CA PHE A 43 22.65 -9.92 -24.56
C PHE A 43 23.35 -9.20 -25.69
N THR A 44 22.60 -8.92 -26.76
CA THR A 44 23.01 -8.00 -27.84
C THR A 44 21.95 -6.92 -27.96
N VAL A 45 22.35 -5.68 -27.70
CA VAL A 45 21.48 -4.51 -27.68
C VAL A 45 21.89 -3.57 -28.80
N GLU A 46 20.92 -3.19 -29.63
CA GLU A 46 21.08 -2.17 -30.67
C GLU A 46 20.32 -0.90 -30.25
N CYS A 47 21.00 0.24 -30.18
CA CYS A 47 20.38 1.52 -29.89
C CYS A 47 19.79 2.12 -31.18
N LYS A 48 18.51 1.88 -31.45
CA LYS A 48 17.86 2.40 -32.67
C LYS A 48 17.68 3.91 -32.65
N GLU A 49 17.21 4.43 -31.52
CA GLU A 49 16.89 5.83 -31.33
C GLU A 49 17.25 6.25 -29.91
N LEU A 50 17.75 7.47 -29.77
CA LEU A 50 18.08 8.08 -28.50
C LEU A 50 17.30 9.39 -28.41
N PHE A 51 16.40 9.47 -27.45
CA PHE A 51 15.62 10.67 -27.16
C PHE A 51 16.19 11.33 -25.90
N TYR A 52 16.37 12.64 -25.93
CA TYR A 52 16.55 13.42 -24.71
C TYR A 52 15.20 13.97 -24.28
N ARG A 53 14.97 14.03 -22.96
CA ARG A 53 13.82 14.76 -22.44
C ARG A 53 14.21 16.22 -22.40
N ASP A 54 13.62 17.00 -23.30
CA ASP A 54 13.68 18.46 -23.18
C ASP A 54 12.76 18.87 -22.03
N LEU A 55 13.36 19.33 -20.94
CA LEU A 55 12.61 19.84 -19.80
C LEU A 55 12.28 21.29 -20.11
N LEU A 56 10.98 21.58 -20.20
CA LEU A 56 10.49 22.95 -20.34
C LEU A 56 11.07 23.83 -19.23
N GLU A 57 11.41 25.07 -19.57
CA GLU A 57 11.82 26.04 -18.57
C GLU A 57 10.74 26.18 -17.49
N LEU A 58 11.18 26.19 -16.23
CA LEU A 58 10.30 26.31 -15.08
C LEU A 58 9.82 27.77 -14.97
N ASN A 59 8.77 28.11 -15.72
CA ASN A 59 8.09 29.40 -15.72
C ASN A 59 6.56 29.25 -15.64
N ASP A 60 5.83 30.36 -15.53
CA ASP A 60 4.37 30.33 -15.31
C ASP A 60 3.58 29.70 -16.48
N SER A 61 4.14 29.66 -17.69
CA SER A 61 3.46 29.07 -18.86
C SER A 61 3.22 27.56 -18.76
N ILE A 62 3.92 26.87 -17.84
CA ILE A 62 3.75 25.43 -17.59
C ILE A 62 2.92 25.13 -16.34
N ALA A 63 2.46 26.14 -15.60
CA ALA A 63 1.74 25.95 -14.33
C ALA A 63 0.52 25.02 -14.48
N ASP A 64 -0.33 25.28 -15.48
CA ASP A 64 -1.52 24.47 -15.76
C ASP A 64 -1.17 23.03 -16.21
N LYS A 65 -0.03 22.85 -16.89
CA LYS A 65 0.46 21.51 -17.27
C LYS A 65 0.97 20.72 -16.07
N LEU A 66 1.52 21.39 -15.06
CA LEU A 66 2.02 20.76 -13.83
C LEU A 66 0.87 20.43 -12.87
N LEU A 67 -0.07 21.36 -12.71
CA LEU A 67 -1.26 21.16 -11.89
C LEU A 67 -2.44 21.89 -12.57
N PRO A 68 -3.40 21.15 -13.13
CA PRO A 68 -4.54 21.75 -13.81
C PRO A 68 -5.26 22.78 -12.94
N GLY A 69 -5.53 23.97 -13.50
CA GLY A 69 -6.20 25.07 -12.81
C GLY A 69 -5.26 26.08 -12.13
N CYS A 70 -3.94 25.89 -12.17
CA CYS A 70 -2.97 26.88 -11.71
C CYS A 70 -2.53 27.81 -12.85
N THR A 71 -2.49 29.12 -12.58
CA THR A 71 -2.06 30.12 -13.59
C THR A 71 -0.57 30.46 -13.51
N ASP A 72 0.07 30.17 -12.38
CA ASP A 72 1.47 30.50 -12.12
C ASP A 72 2.14 29.45 -11.21
N LEU A 73 3.47 29.47 -11.15
CA LEU A 73 4.23 28.50 -10.34
C LEU A 73 4.07 28.69 -8.84
N LYS A 74 3.69 29.89 -8.39
CA LYS A 74 3.44 30.15 -6.97
C LYS A 74 2.19 29.39 -6.52
N GLN A 75 1.13 29.40 -7.32
CA GLN A 75 -0.10 28.63 -7.08
C GLN A 75 0.16 27.13 -7.10
N VAL A 76 0.96 26.63 -8.06
CA VAL A 76 1.38 25.22 -8.09
C VAL A 76 2.08 24.85 -6.79
N LYS A 77 3.06 25.66 -6.37
CA LYS A 77 3.83 25.42 -5.14
C LYS A 77 2.94 25.45 -3.90
N GLU A 78 2.04 26.42 -3.79
CA GLU A 78 1.12 26.55 -2.66
C GLU A 78 0.15 25.37 -2.59
N SER A 79 -0.39 24.94 -3.73
CA SER A 79 -1.31 23.79 -3.81
C SER A 79 -0.62 22.48 -3.44
N LEU A 80 0.61 22.25 -3.93
CA LEU A 80 1.42 21.09 -3.54
C LEU A 80 1.75 21.11 -2.05
N LEU A 81 2.12 22.28 -1.52
CA LEU A 81 2.45 22.43 -0.11
C LEU A 81 1.23 22.21 0.79
N GLN A 82 0.07 22.69 0.38
CA GLN A 82 -1.19 22.45 1.07
C GLN A 82 -1.54 20.95 1.07
N ARG A 83 -1.43 20.28 -0.08
CA ARG A 83 -1.62 18.82 -0.17
C ARG A 83 -0.64 18.04 0.72
N CYS A 84 0.63 18.45 0.76
CA CYS A 84 1.62 17.84 1.65
C CYS A 84 1.25 18.02 3.12
N ARG A 85 0.79 19.21 3.52
CA ARG A 85 0.32 19.48 4.88
C ARG A 85 -0.90 18.64 5.25
N GLU A 86 -1.85 18.48 4.35
CA GLU A 86 -3.04 17.65 4.58
C GLU A 86 -2.68 16.17 4.76
N VAL A 87 -1.76 15.66 3.95
CA VAL A 87 -1.22 14.30 4.09
C VAL A 87 -0.48 14.14 5.42
N GLU A 88 0.37 15.10 5.78
CA GLU A 88 1.11 15.10 7.04
C GLU A 88 0.17 15.16 8.25
N GLN A 89 -0.83 16.04 8.22
CA GLN A 89 -1.83 16.18 9.27
C GLN A 89 -2.61 14.88 9.46
N THR A 90 -3.10 14.29 8.35
CA THR A 90 -3.79 13.00 8.38
C THR A 90 -2.92 11.90 8.97
N ALA A 91 -1.64 11.84 8.57
CA ALA A 91 -0.69 10.86 9.09
C ALA A 91 -0.41 11.06 10.59
N ARG A 92 -0.31 12.32 11.03
CA ARG A 92 -0.10 12.67 12.45
C ARG A 92 -1.32 12.31 13.29
N ASP A 93 -2.52 12.58 12.81
CA ASP A 93 -3.77 12.26 13.51
C ASP A 93 -3.94 10.73 13.61
N GLN A 94 -3.67 10.00 12.53
CA GLN A 94 -3.65 8.54 12.54
C GLN A 94 -2.61 7.98 13.50
N ALA A 95 -1.39 8.52 13.51
CA ALA A 95 -0.34 8.08 14.42
C ALA A 95 -0.72 8.33 15.89
N THR A 96 -1.29 9.50 16.17
CA THR A 96 -1.77 9.87 17.52
C THR A 96 -2.88 8.93 17.97
N ASN A 97 -3.89 8.72 17.13
CA ASN A 97 -5.00 7.80 17.42
C ASN A 97 -4.50 6.37 17.64
N ASN A 98 -3.59 5.87 16.80
CA ASN A 98 -3.00 4.55 16.96
C ASN A 98 -2.22 4.42 18.26
N ALA A 99 -1.47 5.46 18.65
CA ALA A 99 -0.74 5.47 19.92
C ALA A 99 -1.69 5.43 21.12
N ILE A 100 -2.78 6.20 21.09
CA ILE A 100 -3.82 6.20 22.13
C ILE A 100 -4.45 4.81 22.22
N LEU A 101 -4.91 4.26 21.09
CA LEU A 101 -5.53 2.94 21.02
C LEU A 101 -4.55 1.84 21.47
N ASP A 102 -3.26 1.97 21.20
CA ASP A 102 -2.22 1.03 21.65
C ASP A 102 -2.01 1.05 23.17
N GLN A 103 -2.19 2.20 23.82
CA GLN A 103 -2.17 2.25 25.28
C GLN A 103 -3.48 1.76 25.88
N LEU A 104 -4.61 2.09 25.25
CA LEU A 104 -5.93 1.78 25.76
C LEU A 104 -6.15 0.28 25.95
N TRP A 105 -5.78 -0.55 24.97
CA TRP A 105 -5.99 -2.00 25.08
C TRP A 105 -5.16 -2.67 26.18
N LYS A 106 -3.99 -2.09 26.52
CA LYS A 106 -3.11 -2.59 27.59
C LYS A 106 -3.70 -2.33 28.98
N MET A 107 -4.52 -1.28 29.11
CA MET A 107 -5.22 -0.94 30.36
C MET A 107 -6.48 -1.78 30.57
N VAL A 108 -6.95 -2.49 29.54
CA VAL A 108 -8.19 -3.28 29.59
C VAL A 108 -7.88 -4.70 30.03
N GLU A 109 -8.22 -5.01 31.28
CA GLU A 109 -8.14 -6.35 31.86
C GLU A 109 -9.52 -7.00 31.86
N ILE A 110 -9.85 -7.68 30.77
CA ILE A 110 -11.08 -8.46 30.62
C ILE A 110 -10.75 -9.81 29.96
N ASP A 111 -11.48 -10.84 30.35
CA ASP A 111 -11.48 -12.11 29.64
C ASP A 111 -12.44 -12.04 28.45
N ILE A 112 -11.92 -12.34 27.26
CA ILE A 112 -12.70 -12.30 26.02
C ILE A 112 -13.39 -13.65 25.83
N PRO A 113 -14.73 -13.71 25.74
CA PRO A 113 -15.43 -14.94 25.42
C PRO A 113 -15.04 -15.46 24.02
N GLN A 114 -14.86 -16.78 23.91
CA GLN A 114 -14.46 -17.41 22.65
C GLN A 114 -15.41 -17.09 21.48
N SER A 115 -16.72 -17.00 21.74
CA SER A 115 -17.71 -16.65 20.72
C SER A 115 -17.48 -15.25 20.13
N LEU A 116 -17.17 -14.27 20.99
CA LEU A 116 -16.88 -12.89 20.56
C LEU A 116 -15.55 -12.82 19.77
N PHE A 117 -14.55 -13.58 20.21
CA PHE A 117 -13.27 -13.69 19.50
C PHE A 117 -13.45 -14.25 18.09
N GLU A 118 -14.19 -15.36 17.96
CA GLU A 118 -14.46 -16.00 16.67
C GLU A 118 -15.29 -15.11 15.74
N GLU A 119 -16.30 -14.42 16.28
CA GLU A 119 -17.12 -13.48 15.51
C GLU A 119 -16.25 -12.34 14.94
N GLN A 120 -15.49 -11.65 15.79
CA GLN A 120 -14.62 -10.56 15.37
C GLN A 120 -13.58 -11.02 14.35
N GLY A 121 -12.97 -12.18 14.59
CA GLY A 121 -11.97 -12.74 13.69
C GLY A 121 -12.54 -13.13 12.32
N ARG A 122 -13.76 -13.69 12.27
CA ARG A 122 -14.46 -13.97 11.01
C ARG A 122 -14.82 -12.71 10.24
N GLN A 123 -15.23 -11.64 10.93
CA GLN A 123 -15.49 -10.35 10.31
C GLN A 123 -14.22 -9.77 9.66
N LEU A 124 -13.10 -9.79 10.39
CA LEU A 124 -11.80 -9.35 9.87
C LEU A 124 -11.34 -10.18 8.67
N TYR A 125 -11.52 -11.50 8.74
CA TYR A 125 -11.19 -12.37 7.63
C TYR A 125 -12.07 -12.12 6.40
N GLY A 126 -13.37 -11.90 6.61
CA GLY A 126 -14.31 -11.53 5.55
C GLY A 126 -13.90 -10.23 4.84
N ALA A 127 -13.53 -9.19 5.58
CA ALA A 127 -13.02 -7.94 5.01
C ALA A 127 -11.74 -8.17 4.20
N LYS A 128 -10.81 -8.98 4.71
CA LYS A 128 -9.59 -9.37 3.99
C LYS A 128 -9.90 -10.11 2.68
N LEU A 129 -10.87 -11.03 2.67
CA LEU A 129 -11.28 -11.74 1.47
C LEU A 129 -11.84 -10.78 0.41
N LEU A 130 -12.65 -9.80 0.80
CA LEU A 130 -13.17 -8.78 -0.11
C LEU A 130 -12.04 -7.94 -0.72
N GLU A 131 -11.04 -7.56 0.07
CA GLU A 131 -9.88 -6.82 -0.42
C GLU A 131 -9.07 -7.65 -1.44
N ILE A 132 -8.86 -8.94 -1.18
CA ILE A 132 -8.16 -9.84 -2.11
C ILE A 132 -8.95 -9.98 -3.41
N GLN A 133 -10.27 -10.16 -3.36
CA GLN A 133 -11.12 -10.24 -4.55
C GLN A 133 -11.10 -8.94 -5.38
N ALA A 134 -11.02 -7.78 -4.73
CA ALA A 134 -10.94 -6.50 -5.42
C ALA A 134 -9.59 -6.31 -6.15
N LYS A 135 -8.50 -6.82 -5.58
CA LYS A 135 -7.14 -6.69 -6.14
C LYS A 135 -6.78 -7.78 -7.15
N MET A 136 -7.39 -8.97 -7.01
CA MET A 136 -7.07 -10.14 -7.81
C MET A 136 -8.34 -10.74 -8.41
N LYS A 137 -8.31 -11.09 -9.70
CA LYS A 137 -9.35 -11.91 -10.32
C LYS A 137 -9.22 -13.35 -9.86
N LEU A 138 -9.73 -13.65 -8.66
CA LEU A 138 -9.81 -15.01 -8.14
C LEU A 138 -10.89 -15.79 -8.89
N ASN A 139 -10.59 -17.05 -9.20
CA ASN A 139 -11.61 -17.99 -9.69
C ASN A 139 -12.38 -18.63 -8.51
N GLU A 140 -13.51 -19.27 -8.80
CA GLU A 140 -14.38 -19.88 -7.78
C GLU A 140 -13.64 -20.91 -6.92
N GLN A 141 -12.73 -21.69 -7.51
CA GLN A 141 -11.94 -22.70 -6.80
C GLN A 141 -10.97 -22.07 -5.79
N GLN A 142 -10.27 -21.01 -6.19
CA GLN A 142 -9.37 -20.26 -5.29
C GLN A 142 -10.14 -19.60 -4.15
N LEU A 143 -11.31 -19.03 -4.44
CA LEU A 143 -12.15 -18.43 -3.43
C LEU A 143 -12.68 -19.47 -2.42
N ALA A 144 -13.09 -20.64 -2.90
CA ALA A 144 -13.54 -21.75 -2.06
C ALA A 144 -12.43 -22.27 -1.14
N LEU A 145 -11.19 -22.35 -1.64
CA LEU A 145 -10.03 -22.72 -0.82
C LEU A 145 -9.75 -21.70 0.29
N LEU A 146 -9.75 -20.41 -0.04
CA LEU A 146 -9.55 -19.33 0.94
C LEU A 146 -10.69 -19.29 1.97
N SER A 147 -11.91 -19.58 1.56
CA SER A 147 -13.09 -19.60 2.45
C SER A 147 -13.20 -20.89 3.28
N SER A 148 -12.25 -21.83 3.14
CA SER A 148 -12.31 -23.11 3.84
C SER A 148 -12.11 -22.95 5.35
N PRO A 149 -12.78 -23.77 6.20
CA PRO A 149 -12.65 -23.69 7.65
C PRO A 149 -11.21 -23.77 8.15
N LYS A 150 -10.37 -24.55 7.46
CA LYS A 150 -8.95 -24.70 7.80
C LYS A 150 -8.20 -23.36 7.70
N VAL A 151 -8.36 -22.66 6.57
CA VAL A 151 -7.66 -21.38 6.32
C VAL A 151 -8.21 -20.29 7.25
N VAL A 152 -9.52 -20.28 7.50
CA VAL A 152 -10.13 -19.36 8.46
C VAL A 152 -9.55 -19.58 9.86
N ASN A 153 -9.50 -20.82 10.34
CA ASN A 153 -8.98 -21.13 11.67
C ASN A 153 -7.49 -20.80 11.78
N GLU A 154 -6.70 -21.08 10.75
CA GLU A 154 -5.29 -20.68 10.69
C GLU A 154 -5.12 -19.16 10.77
N PHE A 155 -5.99 -18.39 10.10
CA PHE A 155 -6.00 -16.93 10.25
C PHE A 155 -6.35 -16.51 11.68
N LEU A 156 -7.36 -17.11 12.31
CA LEU A 156 -7.74 -16.80 13.70
C LEU A 156 -6.60 -17.03 14.68
N GLU A 157 -5.89 -18.15 14.56
CA GLU A 157 -4.72 -18.45 15.41
C GLU A 157 -3.57 -17.47 15.15
N ASN A 158 -3.21 -17.26 13.88
CA ASN A 158 -2.11 -16.36 13.50
C ASN A 158 -2.39 -14.89 13.79
N GLN A 159 -3.66 -14.50 13.95
CA GLN A 159 -4.09 -13.13 14.25
C GLN A 159 -4.65 -12.98 15.66
N LYS A 160 -4.47 -13.98 16.53
CA LYS A 160 -5.07 -14.01 17.86
C LYS A 160 -4.81 -12.74 18.67
N GLU A 161 -3.56 -12.30 18.75
CA GLU A 161 -3.19 -11.08 19.47
C GLU A 161 -3.85 -9.84 18.88
N ASN A 162 -3.87 -9.72 17.55
CA ASN A 162 -4.47 -8.60 16.85
C ASN A 162 -6.00 -8.53 17.06
N ILE A 163 -6.68 -9.68 16.96
CA ILE A 163 -8.12 -9.80 17.22
C ILE A 163 -8.43 -9.43 18.68
N THR A 164 -7.68 -9.98 19.64
CA THR A 164 -7.81 -9.64 21.06
C THR A 164 -7.61 -8.15 21.31
N LYS A 165 -6.57 -7.55 20.72
CA LYS A 165 -6.29 -6.11 20.81
C LYS A 165 -7.46 -5.30 20.29
N LEU A 166 -7.99 -5.61 19.10
CA LEU A 166 -9.11 -4.88 18.50
C LEU A 166 -10.37 -4.94 19.36
N ILE A 167 -10.71 -6.12 19.90
CA ILE A 167 -11.88 -6.28 20.79
C ILE A 167 -11.74 -5.39 22.03
N LYS A 168 -10.57 -5.42 22.69
CA LYS A 168 -10.31 -4.57 23.86
C LYS A 168 -10.39 -3.08 23.54
N GLN A 169 -9.86 -2.66 22.39
CA GLN A 169 -9.94 -1.27 21.93
C GLN A 169 -11.40 -0.84 21.74
N ASN A 170 -12.19 -1.63 21.00
CA ASN A 170 -13.59 -1.33 20.72
C ASN A 170 -14.42 -1.24 22.01
N LEU A 171 -14.20 -2.15 22.95
CA LEU A 171 -14.90 -2.14 24.23
C LEU A 171 -14.54 -0.90 25.06
N ALA A 172 -13.25 -0.54 25.13
CA ALA A 172 -12.83 0.63 25.87
C ALA A 172 -13.33 1.94 25.26
N VAL A 173 -13.27 2.09 23.92
CA VAL A 173 -13.81 3.25 23.23
C VAL A 173 -15.33 3.35 23.46
N GLY A 174 -16.05 2.23 23.36
CA GLY A 174 -17.49 2.20 23.61
C GLY A 174 -17.86 2.54 25.06
N ASP A 175 -17.04 2.14 26.03
CA ASP A 175 -17.25 2.47 27.44
C ASP A 175 -16.94 3.96 27.72
N ILE A 176 -15.85 4.51 27.18
CA ILE A 176 -15.54 5.95 27.25
C ILE A 176 -16.68 6.76 26.64
N PHE A 177 -17.16 6.37 25.45
CA PHE A 177 -18.27 7.04 24.76
C PHE A 177 -19.51 7.16 25.64
N LYS A 178 -19.87 6.07 26.35
CA LYS A 178 -21.00 6.05 27.29
C LYS A 178 -20.75 6.90 28.53
N ARG A 179 -19.56 6.81 29.14
CA ARG A 179 -19.24 7.53 30.39
C ARG A 179 -19.15 9.03 30.20
N GLU A 180 -18.58 9.45 29.07
CA GLU A 180 -18.45 10.86 28.71
C GLU A 180 -19.74 11.44 28.09
N ASN A 181 -20.80 10.63 27.98
CA ASN A 181 -22.10 11.00 27.43
C ASN A 181 -21.98 11.71 26.06
N LEU A 182 -21.08 11.20 25.22
CA LEU A 182 -20.85 11.75 23.90
C LEU A 182 -22.09 11.52 23.03
N GLN A 183 -22.43 12.52 22.23
CA GLN A 183 -23.54 12.46 21.29
C GLN A 183 -23.00 12.73 19.88
N PHE A 184 -23.54 12.00 18.91
CA PHE A 184 -23.31 12.30 17.50
C PHE A 184 -24.61 12.80 16.89
N SER A 185 -24.51 13.85 16.09
CA SER A 185 -25.62 14.27 15.24
C SER A 185 -25.69 13.37 14.00
N SER A 186 -26.89 13.19 13.44
CA SER A 186 -27.05 12.43 12.19
C SER A 186 -26.30 13.06 11.00
N GLU A 187 -25.97 14.35 11.07
CA GLU A 187 -25.19 15.09 10.06
C GLU A 187 -23.70 14.73 10.07
N GLU A 188 -23.15 14.33 11.23
CA GLU A 188 -21.75 13.93 11.36
C GLU A 188 -21.47 12.51 10.83
N LEU A 189 -22.51 11.67 10.70
CA LEU A 189 -22.40 10.28 10.25
C LEU A 189 -22.29 10.10 8.73
N VAL A 190 -22.54 11.16 7.93
CA VAL A 190 -22.66 11.08 6.46
C VAL A 190 -21.42 11.61 5.72
N LYS A 191 -20.26 11.67 6.39
CA LYS A 191 -19.00 12.08 5.74
C LYS A 191 -18.28 10.94 5.02
#